data_AF-A0A6P2X105-F1
#
_entry.id   AF-A0A6P2X105-F1
#
_cell.length_a   1.000
_cell.length_b   1.000
_cell.length_c   1.000
_cell.angle_alpha   90.00
_cell.angle_beta   90.00
_cell.angle_gamma   90.00
#
_symmetry.space_group_name_H-M   'P 1'
#
loop_
_entity.id
_entity.type
_entity.pdbx_description
1 polymer ?
#
loop_
_entity_poly.entity_id
_entity_poly.type
_entity_poly.pdbx_seq_one_letter_code
_entity_poly.pdbx_strand_id
1 'polypeptide(L)'
;MNFPRPMIVIAAAALSMAAFSQAVAAQQKTRQEVRQELVRARHDGVIPSPNHDYPASPATVARNQEIHRASVHRGETAPLVDAHDNRFAVR
;
A
#
# COMPACT_ATOMS: atom_id res chain seq x y z
N MET A 1 21.19 -35.89 -26.19
CA MET A 1 19.90 -36.13 -25.48
C MET A 1 18.85 -35.24 -26.12
N ASN A 2 17.84 -35.82 -26.78
CA ASN A 2 16.77 -35.09 -27.44
C ASN A 2 15.51 -35.27 -26.58
N PHE A 3 15.06 -34.21 -25.92
CA PHE A 3 13.85 -34.29 -25.09
C PHE A 3 12.61 -34.49 -25.97
N PRO A 4 11.70 -35.42 -25.62
CA PRO A 4 10.52 -35.69 -26.45
C PRO A 4 9.57 -34.48 -26.38
N ARG A 5 9.05 -34.05 -27.54
CA ARG A 5 8.10 -32.94 -27.69
C ARG A 5 6.96 -32.92 -26.64
N PRO A 6 6.34 -34.05 -26.24
CA PRO A 6 5.32 -34.03 -25.19
C PRO A 6 5.84 -33.61 -23.81
N MET A 7 7.10 -33.91 -23.45
CA MET A 7 7.67 -33.45 -22.17
C MET A 7 7.84 -31.93 -22.14
N ILE A 8 8.14 -31.30 -23.28
CA ILE A 8 8.26 -29.85 -23.38
C ILE A 8 6.89 -29.19 -23.16
N VAL A 9 5.81 -29.76 -23.70
CA VAL A 9 4.44 -29.23 -23.53
C VAL A 9 3.96 -29.38 -22.08
N ILE A 10 4.23 -30.52 -21.44
CA ILE A 10 3.87 -30.76 -20.03
C ILE A 10 4.64 -29.79 -19.12
N ALA A 11 5.94 -29.61 -19.35
CA ALA A 11 6.75 -28.67 -18.60
C ALA A 11 6.25 -27.22 -18.76
N ALA A 12 5.89 -26.81 -19.98
CA ALA A 12 5.34 -25.47 -20.24
C ALA A 12 3.97 -25.24 -19.56
N ALA A 13 3.09 -26.25 -19.56
CA ALA A 13 1.79 -26.17 -18.91
C ALA A 13 1.92 -26.08 -17.37
N ALA A 14 2.80 -26.89 -16.78
CA ALA A 14 3.08 -26.85 -15.34
C ALA A 14 3.66 -25.50 -14.89
N LEU A 15 4.59 -24.94 -15.69
CA LEU A 15 5.17 -23.63 -15.41
C LEU A 15 4.12 -22.51 -15.50
N SER A 16 3.19 -22.63 -16.45
CA SER A 16 2.09 -21.68 -16.62
C SER A 16 1.13 -21.71 -15.43
N MET A 17 0.71 -22.90 -14.95
CA MET A 17 -0.15 -23.03 -13.76
C MET A 17 0.48 -22.46 -12.49
N ALA A 18 1.79 -22.65 -12.29
CA ALA A 18 2.51 -22.09 -11.15
C ALA A 18 2.51 -20.55 -11.16
N ALA A 19 2.59 -19.92 -12.34
CA ALA A 19 2.56 -18.46 -12.47
C ALA A 19 1.19 -17.87 -12.10
N PHE A 20 0.08 -18.51 -12.47
CA PHE A 20 -1.26 -18.04 -12.11
C PHE A 20 -1.61 -18.22 -10.62
N SER A 21 -1.05 -19.26 -9.97
CA SER A 21 -1.26 -19.51 -8.54
C SER A 21 -0.68 -18.39 -7.66
N GLN A 22 0.47 -17.83 -8.02
CA GLN A 22 1.09 -16.73 -7.26
C GLN A 22 0.27 -15.44 -7.29
N ALA A 23 -0.45 -15.17 -8.38
CA ALA A 23 -1.34 -14.01 -8.48
C ALA A 23 -2.62 -14.16 -7.64
N VAL A 24 -3.10 -15.41 -7.44
CA VAL A 24 -4.25 -15.74 -6.59
C VAL A 24 -3.85 -15.84 -5.11
N ALA A 25 -2.63 -16.26 -4.81
CA ALA A 25 -2.09 -16.39 -3.46
C ALA A 25 -1.62 -15.06 -2.84
N ALA A 26 -1.62 -13.96 -3.61
CA ALA A 26 -1.56 -12.62 -3.03
C ALA A 26 -2.86 -12.39 -2.25
N GLN A 27 -2.88 -12.83 -0.99
CA GLN A 27 -4.02 -12.66 -0.10
C GLN A 27 -4.47 -11.21 -0.15
N GLN A 28 -5.69 -10.99 -0.64
CA GLN A 28 -6.25 -9.65 -0.75
C GLN A 28 -6.33 -9.06 0.66
N LYS A 29 -5.76 -7.87 0.86
CA LYS A 29 -5.89 -7.15 2.13
C LYS A 29 -7.36 -7.03 2.48
N THR A 30 -7.71 -7.34 3.72
CA THR A 30 -9.05 -7.09 4.23
C THR A 30 -9.35 -5.59 4.16
N ARG A 31 -10.63 -5.22 4.09
CA ARG A 31 -11.01 -3.80 4.12
C ARG A 31 -10.50 -3.08 5.36
N GLN A 32 -10.35 -3.79 6.47
CA GLN A 32 -9.79 -3.24 7.71
C GLN A 32 -8.29 -2.95 7.55
N GLU A 33 -7.53 -3.87 6.96
CA GLU A 33 -6.10 -3.68 6.69
C GLU A 33 -5.85 -2.52 5.72
N VAL A 34 -6.66 -2.40 4.66
CA VAL A 34 -6.56 -1.28 3.71
C VAL A 34 -6.83 0.05 4.41
N ARG A 35 -7.84 0.12 5.29
CA ARG A 35 -8.12 1.34 6.06
C ARG A 35 -6.96 1.71 6.98
N GLN A 36 -6.35 0.74 7.66
CA GLN A 36 -5.20 0.98 8.52
C GLN A 36 -3.99 1.49 7.72
N GLU A 37 -3.77 0.95 6.53
CA GLU A 37 -2.71 1.44 5.63
C GLU A 37 -2.98 2.88 5.16
N LEU A 38 -4.22 3.21 4.81
CA LEU A 38 -4.59 4.58 4.44
C LEU A 38 -4.42 5.57 5.60
N VAL A 39 -4.70 5.15 6.84
CA VAL A 39 -4.42 5.97 8.04
C VAL A 39 -2.92 6.24 8.16
N ARG A 40 -2.08 5.21 8.03
CA ARG A 40 -0.62 5.38 8.05
C ARG A 40 -0.13 6.30 6.94
N ALA A 41 -0.59 6.07 5.71
CA ALA A 41 -0.22 6.90 4.56
C ALA A 41 -0.66 8.37 4.71
N ARG A 42 -1.77 8.64 5.41
CA ARG A 42 -2.18 10.01 5.74
C ARG A 42 -1.28 10.63 6.80
N HIS A 43 -0.98 9.89 7.87
CA HIS A 43 -0.04 10.32 8.91
C HIS A 43 1.33 10.66 8.32
N ASP A 44 1.82 9.81 7.41
CA ASP A 44 3.10 9.99 6.73
C ASP A 44 3.09 11.12 5.69
N GLY A 45 1.92 11.73 5.42
CA GLY A 45 1.75 12.85 4.49
C GLY A 45 1.85 12.48 3.00
N VAL A 46 1.89 11.18 2.65
CA VAL A 46 2.08 10.71 1.27
C VAL A 46 0.81 10.76 0.43
N ILE A 47 -0.35 10.97 1.06
CA ILE A 47 -1.63 11.16 0.35
C ILE A 47 -1.82 12.66 0.04
N PRO A 48 -1.67 13.09 -1.24
CA PRO A 48 -1.94 14.47 -1.63
C PRO A 48 -3.45 14.77 -1.57
N SER A 49 -3.82 16.01 -1.26
CA SER A 49 -5.22 16.44 -1.36
C SER A 49 -5.71 16.61 -2.81
N PRO A 50 -4.89 17.11 -3.76
CA PRO A 50 -5.28 17.15 -5.17
C PRO A 50 -5.09 15.80 -5.84
N ASN A 51 -6.08 15.37 -6.64
CA ASN A 51 -6.06 14.08 -7.35
C ASN A 51 -4.98 13.98 -8.45
N HIS A 52 -4.36 15.10 -8.86
CA HIS A 52 -3.39 15.14 -9.97
C HIS A 52 -1.93 15.19 -9.50
N ASP A 53 -1.65 15.32 -8.21
CA ASP A 53 -0.30 15.42 -7.65
C ASP A 53 0.17 14.05 -7.11
N TYR A 54 -0.05 12.99 -7.91
CA TYR A 54 0.33 11.62 -7.53
C TYR A 54 1.42 11.06 -8.46
N PRO A 55 2.56 10.59 -7.91
CA PRO A 55 2.92 10.57 -6.48
C PRO A 55 3.26 11.97 -5.94
N ALA A 56 2.97 12.22 -4.67
CA ALA A 56 3.22 13.52 -4.03
C ALA A 56 4.72 13.88 -4.04
N SER A 57 5.02 15.14 -4.36
CA SER A 57 6.41 15.64 -4.26
C SER A 57 6.93 15.60 -2.81
N PRO A 58 8.24 15.49 -2.57
CA PRO A 58 8.80 15.53 -1.20
C PRO A 58 8.41 16.80 -0.42
N ALA A 59 8.29 17.94 -1.11
CA ALA A 59 7.82 19.19 -0.50
C ALA A 59 6.33 19.13 -0.11
N THR A 60 5.49 18.49 -0.94
CA THR A 60 4.09 18.22 -0.62
C THR A 60 3.99 17.30 0.59
N VAL A 61 4.80 16.23 0.66
CA VAL A 61 4.83 15.29 1.80
C VAL A 61 5.21 16.01 3.10
N ALA A 62 6.31 16.79 3.10
CA ALA A 62 6.74 17.54 4.27
C ALA A 62 5.69 18.56 4.75
N ARG A 63 5.03 19.25 3.81
CA ARG A 63 3.92 20.16 4.13
C ARG A 63 2.74 19.42 4.75
N ASN A 64 2.35 18.27 4.19
CA ASN A 64 1.24 17.48 4.70
C ASN A 64 1.52 16.94 6.10
N GLN A 65 2.75 16.48 6.36
CA GLN A 65 3.19 16.05 7.70
C GLN A 65 3.09 17.19 8.72
N GLU A 66 3.52 18.40 8.36
CA GLU A 66 3.44 19.56 9.26
C GLU A 66 1.98 19.94 9.56
N ILE A 67 1.11 19.95 8.54
CA ILE A 67 -0.32 20.22 8.73
C ILE A 67 -0.96 19.13 9.60
N HIS A 68 -0.65 17.85 9.35
CA HIS A 68 -1.15 16.72 10.13
C HIS A 68 -0.72 16.84 11.59
N ARG A 69 0.57 17.11 11.85
CA ARG A 69 1.11 17.34 13.19
C ARG A 69 0.43 18.50 13.91
N ALA A 70 0.28 19.65 13.25
CA ALA A 70 -0.32 20.83 13.86
C ALA A 70 -1.82 20.66 14.18
N SER A 71 -2.54 19.85 13.39
CA SER A 71 -4.00 19.67 13.51
C SER A 71 -4.41 18.47 14.37
N VAL A 72 -3.65 17.37 14.33
CA VAL A 72 -3.96 16.10 15.01
C VAL A 72 -3.14 15.93 16.28
N HIS A 73 -1.86 16.33 16.27
CA HIS A 73 -0.84 16.02 17.28
C HIS A 73 -0.25 17.29 17.93
N ARG A 74 -1.11 18.22 18.34
CA ARG A 74 -0.69 19.52 18.85
C ARG A 74 0.17 19.37 20.11
N GLY A 75 1.40 19.88 20.05
CA GLY A 75 2.33 19.87 21.18
C GLY A 75 3.21 18.62 21.27
N GLU A 76 3.07 17.70 20.32
CA GLU A 76 3.90 16.50 20.23
C GLU A 76 5.04 16.70 19.23
N THR A 77 6.25 16.26 19.62
CA THR A 77 7.48 16.46 18.81
C THR A 77 7.63 15.42 17.72
N ALA A 78 7.20 14.17 17.97
CA ALA A 78 7.31 13.05 17.04
C ALA A 78 6.14 12.08 17.26
N PRO A 79 4.93 12.44 16.81
CA PRO A 79 3.77 11.59 17.00
C PRO A 79 3.95 10.27 16.23
N LEU A 80 3.59 9.17 16.89
CA LEU A 80 3.41 7.88 16.23
C LEU A 80 1.96 7.77 15.79
N VAL A 81 1.67 6.84 14.88
CA VAL A 81 0.30 6.51 14.51
C VAL A 81 -0.46 6.05 15.75
N ASP A 82 -1.50 6.78 16.15
CA ASP A 82 -2.20 6.55 17.41
C ASP A 82 -3.74 6.64 17.28
N ALA A 83 -4.43 6.78 18.42
CA ALA A 83 -5.90 6.88 18.44
C ALA A 83 -6.46 8.14 17.76
N HIS A 84 -5.69 9.23 17.68
CA HIS A 84 -6.10 10.46 17.02
C HIS A 84 -6.22 10.29 15.50
N ASP A 85 -5.37 9.43 14.91
CA ASP A 85 -5.35 9.14 13.47
C ASP A 85 -6.53 8.26 13.02
N ASN A 86 -7.10 7.47 13.92
CA ASN A 86 -8.21 6.55 13.60
C ASN A 86 -9.52 7.26 13.25
N ARG A 87 -9.65 8.57 13.51
CA ARG A 87 -10.80 9.38 13.08
C ARG A 87 -11.00 9.35 11.56
N PHE A 88 -9.93 9.07 10.80
CA PHE A 88 -9.95 8.96 9.35
C PHE A 88 -10.26 7.54 8.84
N ALA A 89 -10.26 6.51 9.68
CA ALA A 89 -10.56 5.13 9.28
C ALA A 89 -12.07 4.83 9.12
N VAL A 90 -12.94 5.67 9.68
CA VAL A 90 -14.40 5.40 9.79
C VAL A 90 -15.22 6.07 8.68
N ARG A 91 -14.63 6.99 7.92
CA ARG A 91 -15.28 7.65 6.77
C ARG A 91 -15.17 6.80 5.51
#